data_AF-A0A944VRR0-F1
#
_entry.id   AF-A0A944VRR0-F1
#
_cell.length_a   1.000
_cell.length_b   1.000
_cell.length_c   1.000
_cell.angle_alpha   90.00
_cell.angle_beta   90.00
_cell.angle_gamma   90.00
#
_symmetry.space_group_name_H-M   'P 1'
#
loop_
_entity.id
_entity.type
_entity.pdbx_description
1 polymer ?
#
loop_
_entity_poly.entity_id
_entity_poly.type
_entity_poly.pdbx_seq_one_letter_code
_entity_poly.pdbx_strand_id
1 'polypeptide(L)'
;MKTSDLDKLTSLSSININNSNLILTATRMSFDKNAYIQELWSYSNKKWKKFKGTDSKNYLNPKYSDDKKYLSFIEVEKGEKTKQKVVTKKGNALNRIFETDGSIQNYIWSKSNKFIFITVSDWEKEFKKIEDKNDEPFYLENMPHKFDTRG
;
A
#
# COMPACT_ATOMS: atom_id res chain seq x y z
N MET A 1 -6.24 -26.97 18.13
CA MET A 1 -6.35 -25.51 18.37
C MET A 1 -7.78 -25.21 18.74
N LYS A 2 -8.04 -24.43 19.79
CA LYS A 2 -9.41 -24.06 20.18
C LYS A 2 -9.83 -22.79 19.45
N THR A 3 -11.13 -22.56 19.30
CA THR A 3 -11.68 -21.33 18.70
C THR A 3 -11.21 -20.07 19.43
N SER A 4 -10.99 -20.18 20.75
CA SER A 4 -10.46 -19.12 21.61
C SER A 4 -8.98 -18.78 21.34
N ASP A 5 -8.28 -19.53 20.50
CA ASP A 5 -6.86 -19.28 20.18
C ASP A 5 -6.67 -18.60 18.82
N LEU A 6 -7.75 -18.30 18.08
CA LEU A 6 -7.64 -17.74 16.72
C LEU A 6 -7.01 -16.35 16.69
N ASP A 7 -7.19 -15.53 17.73
CA ASP A 7 -6.58 -14.20 17.86
C ASP A 7 -5.07 -14.25 18.17
N LYS A 8 -4.54 -15.42 18.54
CA LYS A 8 -3.11 -15.67 18.72
C LYS A 8 -2.39 -15.95 17.41
N LEU A 9 -3.14 -16.28 16.35
CA LEU A 9 -2.56 -16.51 15.02
C LEU A 9 -2.22 -15.19 14.35
N THR A 10 -1.03 -15.14 13.74
CA THR A 10 -0.58 -14.01 12.93
C THR A 10 -0.27 -14.49 11.52
N SER A 11 -0.96 -13.93 10.54
CA SER A 11 -0.67 -14.12 9.13
C SER A 11 0.37 -13.10 8.67
N LEU A 12 1.37 -13.55 7.91
CA LEU A 12 2.42 -12.70 7.36
C LEU A 12 2.24 -12.59 5.85
N SER A 13 2.31 -11.37 5.32
CA SER A 13 2.09 -11.09 3.90
C SER A 13 2.91 -9.89 3.44
N SER A 14 2.90 -9.63 2.12
CA SER A 14 3.55 -8.45 1.51
C SER A 14 5.02 -8.29 1.93
N ILE A 15 5.76 -9.40 1.95
CA ILE A 15 7.17 -9.41 2.34
C ILE A 15 7.98 -8.66 1.30
N ASN A 16 8.81 -7.71 1.75
CA ASN A 16 9.72 -6.94 0.91
C ASN A 16 11.12 -6.91 1.52
N ILE A 17 12.13 -7.02 0.65
CA ILE A 17 13.51 -7.28 1.05
C ILE A 17 14.40 -6.11 0.63
N ASN A 18 15.29 -5.73 1.54
CA ASN A 18 16.38 -4.79 1.30
C ASN A 18 17.67 -5.34 1.93
N ASN A 19 18.50 -5.99 1.11
CA ASN A 19 19.67 -6.74 1.54
C ASN A 19 19.31 -7.79 2.60
N SER A 20 19.88 -7.71 3.80
CA SER A 20 19.58 -8.59 4.93
C SER A 20 18.37 -8.15 5.75
N ASN A 21 17.72 -7.04 5.40
CA ASN A 21 16.56 -6.52 6.10
C ASN A 21 15.27 -6.94 5.41
N LEU A 22 14.27 -7.30 6.21
CA LEU A 22 12.92 -7.61 5.73
C LEU A 22 11.94 -6.62 6.33
N ILE A 23 10.89 -6.31 5.58
CA ILE A 23 9.68 -5.69 6.08
C ILE A 23 8.46 -6.43 5.54
N LEU A 24 7.42 -6.58 6.35
CA LEU A 24 6.21 -7.30 5.98
C LEU A 24 4.99 -6.73 6.69
N THR A 25 3.81 -7.15 6.25
CA THR A 25 2.54 -6.91 6.94
C THR A 25 2.20 -8.12 7.79
N ALA A 26 2.04 -7.91 9.10
CA ALA A 26 1.53 -8.89 10.06
C ALA A 26 0.05 -8.59 10.34
N THR A 27 -0.82 -9.56 10.08
CA THR A 27 -2.27 -9.45 10.30
C THR A 27 -2.68 -10.41 11.41
N ARG A 28 -3.37 -9.89 12.42
CA ARG A 28 -3.98 -10.69 13.49
C ARG A 28 -5.42 -10.28 13.73
N MET A 29 -6.22 -11.24 14.18
CA MET A 29 -7.58 -10.96 14.63
C MET A 29 -7.53 -10.35 16.04
N SER A 30 -8.47 -9.45 16.34
CA SER A 30 -8.71 -8.96 17.69
C SER A 30 -10.19 -9.14 18.01
N PHE A 31 -10.49 -10.03 18.96
CA PHE A 31 -11.85 -10.23 19.45
C PHE A 31 -12.38 -8.98 20.17
N ASP A 32 -11.57 -8.34 21.01
CA ASP A 32 -11.94 -7.12 21.73
C ASP A 32 -12.36 -5.97 20.80
N LYS A 33 -11.69 -5.84 19.65
CA LYS A 33 -11.97 -4.81 18.65
C LYS A 33 -12.95 -5.28 17.58
N ASN A 34 -13.32 -6.56 17.59
CA ASN A 34 -14.06 -7.24 16.52
C ASN A 34 -13.53 -6.88 15.12
N ALA A 35 -12.20 -6.90 14.95
CA ALA A 35 -11.54 -6.40 13.76
C ALA A 35 -10.19 -7.06 13.52
N TYR A 36 -9.69 -6.95 12.29
CA TYR A 36 -8.30 -7.28 11.96
C TYR A 36 -7.37 -6.09 12.24
N ILE A 37 -6.27 -6.37 12.91
CA ILE A 37 -5.18 -5.44 13.15
C ILE A 37 -4.04 -5.78 12.20
N GLN A 38 -3.60 -4.80 11.43
CA GLN A 38 -2.54 -4.97 10.44
C GLN A 38 -1.40 -4.01 10.74
N GLU A 39 -0.24 -4.59 11.03
CA GLU A 39 0.96 -3.88 11.45
C GLU A 39 2.10 -4.15 10.48
N LEU A 40 3.06 -3.23 10.39
CA LEU A 40 4.32 -3.48 9.72
C LEU A 40 5.34 -3.99 10.74
N TRP A 41 5.98 -5.09 10.39
CA TRP A 41 7.07 -5.67 11.16
C TRP A 41 8.32 -5.72 10.31
N SER A 42 9.46 -5.40 10.92
CA SER A 42 10.78 -5.46 10.29
C SER A 42 11.65 -6.50 10.96
N TYR A 43 12.44 -7.21 10.17
CA TYR A 43 13.50 -8.07 10.65
C TYR A 43 14.85 -7.49 10.23
N SER A 44 15.71 -7.23 11.21
CA SER A 44 17.08 -6.76 11.00
C SER A 44 17.96 -7.19 12.16
N ASN A 45 19.25 -7.41 11.89
CA ASN A 45 20.23 -7.84 12.93
C ASN A 45 19.74 -9.03 13.76
N LYS A 46 19.16 -10.03 13.08
CA LYS A 46 18.57 -11.25 13.66
C LYS A 46 17.43 -11.01 14.66
N LYS A 47 16.78 -9.84 14.61
CA LYS A 47 15.71 -9.46 15.55
C LYS A 47 14.48 -8.96 14.81
N TRP A 48 13.31 -9.43 15.25
CA TRP A 48 12.03 -8.86 14.85
C TRP A 48 11.73 -7.62 15.67
N LYS A 49 11.22 -6.58 15.01
CA LYS A 49 10.74 -5.36 15.65
C LYS A 49 9.46 -4.89 14.97
N LYS A 50 8.50 -4.44 15.76
CA LYS A 50 7.35 -3.70 15.25
C LYS A 50 7.85 -2.41 14.62
N PHE A 51 7.61 -2.24 13.33
CA PHE A 51 7.99 -1.05 12.58
C PHE A 51 6.91 0.03 12.68
N LYS A 52 5.63 -0.36 12.51
CA LYS A 52 4.49 0.55 12.62
C LYS A 52 3.23 -0.23 12.99
N GLY A 53 2.48 0.26 13.97
CA GLY A 53 1.22 -0.35 14.41
C GLY A 53 0.56 0.52 15.48
N THR A 54 -0.76 0.70 15.38
CA THR A 54 -1.57 1.53 16.27
C THR A 54 -3.00 1.00 16.27
N ASP A 55 -3.79 1.28 17.31
CA ASP A 55 -5.18 0.81 17.36
C ASP A 55 -6.06 1.48 16.30
N SER A 56 -5.84 2.77 16.02
CA SER A 56 -6.64 3.60 15.12
C SER A 56 -6.28 3.47 13.64
N LYS A 57 -5.19 2.78 13.29
CA LYS A 57 -4.72 2.67 11.90
C LYS A 57 -4.17 1.29 11.58
N ASN A 58 -4.43 0.85 10.36
CA ASN A 58 -3.79 -0.33 9.77
C ASN A 58 -2.68 0.12 8.80
N TYR A 59 -1.66 -0.71 8.65
CA TYR A 59 -0.51 -0.42 7.80
C TYR A 59 -0.18 -1.61 6.91
N LEU A 60 -0.14 -1.39 5.59
CA LEU A 60 -0.20 -2.46 4.59
C LEU A 60 0.84 -2.29 3.48
N ASN A 61 1.11 -3.40 2.80
CA ASN A 61 1.83 -3.45 1.52
C ASN A 61 3.14 -2.64 1.51
N PRO A 62 4.10 -2.94 2.42
CA PRO A 62 5.36 -2.23 2.45
C PRO A 62 6.20 -2.57 1.20
N LYS A 63 6.80 -1.57 0.58
CA LYS A 63 7.70 -1.75 -0.57
C LYS A 63 8.90 -0.85 -0.47
N TYR A 64 10.09 -1.42 -0.62
CA TYR A 64 11.27 -0.60 -0.89
C TYR A 64 11.24 -0.11 -2.33
N SER A 65 11.66 1.13 -2.52
CA SER A 65 12.11 1.65 -3.82
C SER A 65 13.18 0.75 -4.43
N ASP A 66 13.37 0.85 -5.75
CA ASP A 66 14.35 0.06 -6.50
C ASP A 66 15.77 0.35 -6.01
N ASP A 67 16.10 1.62 -5.74
CA ASP A 67 17.39 2.05 -5.16
C ASP A 67 17.52 1.79 -3.64
N LYS A 68 16.47 1.24 -3.02
CA LYS A 68 16.41 0.88 -1.61
C LYS A 68 16.57 2.05 -0.62
N LYS A 69 16.53 3.30 -1.08
CA LYS A 69 16.66 4.50 -0.21
C LYS A 69 15.36 4.91 0.45
N TYR A 70 14.24 4.55 -0.18
CA TYR A 70 12.89 4.81 0.31
C TYR A 70 12.19 3.51 0.67
N LEU A 71 11.39 3.57 1.72
CA LEU A 71 10.36 2.60 2.05
C LEU A 71 9.00 3.27 1.89
N SER A 72 8.06 2.62 1.23
CA SER A 72 6.67 3.06 1.19
C SER A 72 5.74 2.02 1.82
N PHE A 73 4.54 2.44 2.19
CA PHE A 73 3.46 1.59 2.68
C PHE A 73 2.13 2.34 2.59
N ILE A 74 1.03 1.60 2.71
CA ILE A 74 -0.31 2.16 2.80
C ILE A 74 -0.65 2.36 4.28
N GLU A 75 -1.11 3.56 4.64
CA GLU A 75 -1.71 3.89 5.93
C GLU A 75 -3.24 3.94 5.76
N VAL A 76 -3.97 3.16 6.55
CA VAL A 76 -5.43 3.08 6.52
C VAL A 76 -5.97 3.63 7.84
N GLU A 77 -6.66 4.77 7.78
CA GLU A 77 -7.31 5.37 8.95
C GLU A 77 -8.65 4.69 9.19
N LYS A 78 -8.85 4.18 10.42
CA LYS A 78 -10.11 3.56 10.84
C LYS A 78 -11.06 4.64 11.34
N GLY A 79 -12.30 4.65 10.85
CA GLY A 79 -13.34 5.61 11.22
C GLY A 79 -14.58 5.46 10.35
N GLU A 80 -15.54 6.38 10.48
CA GLU A 80 -16.78 6.37 9.68
C GLU A 80 -16.52 6.45 8.16
N LYS A 81 -15.47 7.18 7.76
CA LYS A 81 -14.93 7.16 6.40
C LYS A 81 -13.51 6.64 6.44
N THR A 82 -13.27 5.52 5.78
CA THR A 82 -11.93 4.96 5.65
C THR A 82 -11.12 5.82 4.69
N LYS A 83 -10.01 6.37 5.17
CA LYS A 83 -9.05 7.10 4.32
C LYS A 83 -7.80 6.27 4.15
N GLN A 84 -7.32 6.16 2.92
CA GLN A 84 -6.08 5.47 2.62
C GLN A 84 -5.04 6.43 2.06
N LYS A 85 -3.80 6.30 2.54
CA LYS A 85 -2.69 7.17 2.17
C LYS A 85 -1.50 6.33 1.74
N VAL A 86 -0.84 6.71 0.65
CA VAL A 86 0.50 6.19 0.35
C VAL A 86 1.51 7.05 1.11
N VAL A 87 2.24 6.41 2.02
CA VAL A 87 3.29 7.03 2.82
C VAL A 87 4.64 6.59 2.27
N THR A 88 5.58 7.53 2.13
CA THR A 88 6.99 7.25 1.86
C THR A 88 7.83 7.65 3.07
N LYS A 89 8.88 6.88 3.31
CA LYS A 89 9.85 7.08 4.38
C LYS A 89 11.25 7.12 3.81
N LYS A 90 11.98 8.18 4.12
CA LYS A 90 13.42 8.30 3.89
C LYS A 90 14.03 8.65 5.24
N GLY A 91 14.74 7.70 5.87
CA GLY A 91 15.33 7.78 7.22
C GLY A 91 14.58 8.70 8.20
N ASN A 92 13.82 8.24 9.19
CA ASN A 92 12.97 9.06 10.08
C ASN A 92 11.88 9.97 9.46
N ALA A 93 12.09 10.63 8.32
CA ALA A 93 11.06 11.48 7.71
C ALA A 93 9.95 10.63 7.05
N LEU A 94 8.69 11.04 7.25
CA LEU A 94 7.49 10.42 6.66
C LEU A 94 6.74 11.44 5.83
N ASN A 95 6.51 11.13 4.56
CA ASN A 95 5.77 11.98 3.63
C ASN A 95 4.54 11.23 3.11
N ARG A 96 3.35 11.84 3.25
CA ARG A 96 2.12 11.36 2.63
C ARG A 96 2.03 11.97 1.25
N ILE A 97 2.09 11.13 0.22
CA ILE A 97 2.23 11.59 -1.17
C ILE A 97 0.95 11.40 -1.99
N PHE A 98 -0.01 10.67 -1.44
CA PHE A 98 -1.31 10.42 -2.05
C PHE A 98 -2.32 10.09 -0.94
N GLU A 99 -3.55 10.56 -1.08
CA GLU A 99 -4.67 10.29 -0.19
C GLU A 99 -5.92 10.01 -1.04
N THR A 100 -6.76 9.10 -0.59
CA THR A 100 -8.06 8.82 -1.20
C THR A 100 -9.05 8.36 -0.14
N ASP A 101 -10.32 8.69 -0.36
CA ASP A 101 -11.46 8.14 0.38
C ASP A 101 -11.84 6.72 -0.12
N GLY A 102 -11.27 6.27 -1.25
CA GLY A 102 -11.43 4.93 -1.80
C GLY A 102 -10.41 3.92 -1.27
N SER A 103 -10.42 2.70 -1.83
CA SER A 103 -9.44 1.68 -1.47
C SER A 103 -8.26 1.65 -2.43
N ILE A 104 -7.04 1.82 -1.91
CA ILE A 104 -5.81 1.59 -2.67
C ILE A 104 -5.62 0.09 -2.82
N GLN A 105 -5.79 -0.42 -4.04
CA GLN A 105 -5.66 -1.84 -4.35
C GLN A 105 -4.19 -2.26 -4.39
N ASN A 106 -3.36 -1.46 -5.07
CA ASN A 106 -1.93 -1.70 -5.18
C ASN A 106 -1.20 -0.41 -5.58
N TYR A 107 0.12 -0.40 -5.37
CA TYR A 107 1.00 0.63 -5.90
C TYR A 107 2.38 0.04 -6.23
N ILE A 108 3.12 0.67 -7.14
CA ILE A 108 4.49 0.25 -7.49
C ILE A 108 5.42 1.47 -7.64
N TRP A 109 6.68 1.30 -7.28
CA TRP A 109 7.73 2.26 -7.59
C TRP A 109 8.13 2.16 -9.06
N SER A 110 8.29 3.31 -9.71
CA SER A 110 9.01 3.39 -10.98
C SER A 110 10.48 2.97 -10.82
N LYS A 111 11.07 2.44 -11.88
CA LYS A 111 12.51 2.08 -11.91
C LYS A 111 13.44 3.27 -11.66
N SER A 112 13.01 4.47 -12.02
CA SER A 112 13.75 5.71 -11.75
C SER A 112 13.66 6.18 -10.29
N ASN A 113 12.82 5.54 -9.47
CA ASN A 113 12.52 5.91 -8.07
C ASN A 113 11.91 7.32 -7.91
N LYS A 114 11.48 7.96 -9.00
CA LYS A 114 10.90 9.30 -9.00
C LYS A 114 9.38 9.30 -8.88
N PHE A 115 8.75 8.25 -9.40
CA PHE A 115 7.29 8.12 -9.46
C PHE A 115 6.80 6.88 -8.73
N ILE A 116 5.58 6.96 -8.22
CA ILE A 116 4.78 5.82 -7.74
C ILE A 116 3.50 5.76 -8.57
N PHE A 117 3.20 4.59 -9.14
CA PHE A 117 1.95 4.33 -9.83
C PHE A 117 0.98 3.66 -8.85
N ILE A 118 -0.26 4.12 -8.80
CA ILE A 118 -1.26 3.71 -7.80
C ILE A 118 -2.53 3.27 -8.52
N THR A 119 -3.12 2.18 -8.04
CA THR A 119 -4.44 1.69 -8.48
C THR A 119 -5.42 1.80 -7.32
N VAL A 120 -6.58 2.40 -7.55
CA VAL A 120 -7.65 2.60 -6.57
C VAL A 120 -8.96 2.01 -7.10
N SER A 121 -9.81 1.48 -6.21
CA SER A 121 -11.10 0.90 -6.62
C SER A 121 -12.11 1.96 -7.07
N ASP A 122 -12.10 3.11 -6.40
CA ASP A 122 -13.08 4.17 -6.58
C ASP A 122 -12.32 5.48 -6.70
N TRP A 123 -11.95 5.82 -7.93
CA TRP A 123 -11.47 7.16 -8.23
C TRP A 123 -12.61 8.15 -7.96
N GLU A 124 -12.31 9.28 -7.31
CA GLU A 124 -13.30 10.27 -6.87
C GLU A 124 -14.25 10.71 -8.00
N LYS A 125 -15.42 11.22 -7.59
CA LYS A 125 -16.60 11.57 -8.39
C LYS A 125 -16.37 12.40 -9.66
N GLU A 126 -15.19 12.99 -9.86
CA GLU A 126 -14.86 13.72 -11.10
C GLU A 126 -14.90 12.85 -12.36
N PHE A 127 -14.76 11.52 -12.24
CA PHE A 127 -14.98 10.58 -13.35
C PHE A 127 -16.37 9.90 -13.32
N LYS A 128 -17.24 10.23 -12.35
CA LYS A 128 -18.65 9.81 -12.36
C LYS A 128 -19.53 10.67 -13.25
N LYS A 129 -19.01 11.77 -13.78
CA LYS A 129 -19.64 12.52 -14.87
C LYS A 129 -19.26 11.91 -16.21
N ILE A 130 -19.75 10.70 -16.48
CA ILE A 130 -20.10 10.36 -17.85
C ILE A 130 -21.43 11.09 -18.05
N GLU A 131 -21.39 12.31 -18.58
CA GLU A 131 -22.61 13.11 -18.83
C GLU A 131 -23.50 12.43 -19.89
N ASP A 132 -22.92 11.55 -20.72
CA ASP A 132 -23.66 10.76 -21.71
C ASP A 132 -23.22 9.29 -21.73
N LYS A 133 -24.12 8.38 -21.33
CA LYS A 133 -23.87 6.92 -21.35
C LYS A 133 -23.80 6.35 -22.79
N ASN A 134 -23.99 7.18 -23.80
CA ASN A 134 -23.89 6.81 -25.21
C ASN A 134 -22.50 7.05 -25.81
N ASP A 135 -21.55 7.61 -25.07
CA ASP A 135 -20.18 7.72 -25.56
C ASP A 135 -19.57 6.33 -25.68
N GLU A 136 -19.18 5.98 -26.92
CA GLU A 136 -18.47 4.74 -27.19
C GLU A 136 -17.16 4.69 -26.36
N PRO A 137 -16.75 3.50 -25.87
CA PRO A 137 -15.51 3.37 -25.14
C PRO A 137 -14.35 3.89 -25.98
N PHE A 138 -13.44 4.66 -25.37
CA PHE A 138 -12.22 5.06 -26.06
C PHE A 138 -11.31 3.83 -26.23
N TYR A 139 -11.24 3.28 -27.44
CA TYR A 139 -10.34 2.20 -27.78
C TYR A 139 -9.00 2.76 -28.26
N LEU A 140 -7.93 2.47 -27.54
CA LEU A 140 -6.57 2.58 -28.07
C LEU A 140 -6.25 1.29 -28.81
N GLU A 141 -6.51 1.23 -30.12
CA GLU A 141 -6.19 0.05 -30.94
C GLU A 141 -4.67 -0.20 -31.02
N ASN A 142 -3.87 0.87 -30.89
CA ASN A 142 -2.42 0.78 -30.82
C ASN A 142 -1.91 1.79 -29.79
N MET A 143 -1.03 1.36 -28.88
CA MET A 143 -0.21 2.31 -28.13
C MET A 143 0.68 3.05 -29.13
N PRO A 144 0.81 4.39 -29.06
CA PRO A 144 1.83 5.07 -29.83
C PRO A 144 3.20 4.60 -29.32
N HIS A 145 3.78 3.63 -30.02
CA HIS A 145 5.16 3.24 -29.86
C HIS A 145 6.02 4.46 -30.21
N LYS A 146 6.39 5.25 -29.20
CA LYS A 146 7.48 6.20 -29.36
C LYS A 146 8.79 5.43 -29.17
N PHE A 147 9.23 4.76 -30.24
CA PHE A 147 10.65 4.42 -30.37
C PHE A 147 11.40 5.73 -30.53
N ASP A 148 11.91 6.28 -29.44
CA ASP A 148 12.94 7.31 -29.51
C ASP A 148 14.29 6.61 -29.72
N THR A 149 14.52 6.16 -30.96
CA THR A 149 15.83 5.70 -31.42
C THR A 149 16.22 6.50 -32.65
N ARG A 150 16.68 7.74 -32.42
CA ARG A 150 17.61 8.52 -33.26
C ARG A 150 18.29 9.55 -32.32
N GLY A 151 19.58 9.50 -32.00
CA GLY A 151 20.69 8.63 -32.36
C GLY A 151 21.86 8.89 -31.42
#